data_AF-A0A838RKR9-F1
#
_entry.id   AF-A0A838RKR9-F1
#
_cell.length_a   1.000
_cell.length_b   1.000
_cell.length_c   1.000
_cell.angle_alpha   90.00
_cell.angle_beta   90.00
_cell.angle_gamma   90.00
#
_symmetry.space_group_name_H-M   'P 1'
#
loop_
_entity.id
_entity.type
_entity.pdbx_description
1 polymer ?
#
loop_
_entity_poly.entity_id
_entity_poly.type
_entity_poly.pdbx_seq_one_letter_code
_entity_poly.pdbx_strand_id
1 'polypeptide(L)'
;MNNMDDQYREMGYFREALINFNTRLKSSMQEMEQHHEAVSPHWQDEMRRHYDAQWQPLHDVMGNYIMREGPNYVEFLSIKLYALERYLRGG
;
A
#
# COMPACT_ATOMS: atom_id res chain seq x y z
N MET A 1 11.09 16.79 -27.83
CA MET A 1 9.74 16.20 -27.72
C MET A 1 9.85 14.90 -26.93
N ASN A 2 9.74 14.86 -25.60
CA ASN A 2 10.12 15.82 -24.54
C ASN A 2 10.16 14.99 -23.24
N ASN A 3 11.31 14.92 -22.57
CA ASN A 3 11.52 14.17 -21.31
C ASN A 3 10.40 14.38 -20.27
N MET A 4 9.77 15.57 -20.24
CA MET A 4 8.68 15.88 -19.32
C MET A 4 7.34 15.20 -19.65
N ASP A 5 7.01 14.99 -20.93
CA ASP A 5 5.80 14.24 -21.32
C ASP A 5 5.96 12.75 -20.98
N ASP A 6 7.16 12.21 -21.19
CA ASP A 6 7.50 10.84 -20.78
C ASP A 6 7.46 10.70 -19.25
N GLN A 7 8.03 11.63 -18.49
CA GLN A 7 7.96 11.64 -17.03
C GLN A 7 6.51 11.72 -16.53
N TYR A 8 5.66 12.54 -17.16
CA TYR A 8 4.24 12.61 -16.82
C TYR A 8 3.54 11.26 -17.03
N ARG A 9 3.80 10.61 -18.17
CA ARG A 9 3.25 9.28 -18.48
C ARG A 9 3.73 8.22 -17.49
N GLU A 10 5.04 8.14 -17.23
CA GLU A 10 5.61 7.14 -16.31
C GLU A 10 5.13 7.35 -14.87
N MET A 11 4.99 8.61 -14.42
CA MET A 11 4.44 8.90 -13.09
C MET A 11 2.96 8.54 -12.99
N GLY A 12 2.20 8.67 -14.08
CA GLY A 12 0.83 8.18 -14.21
C GLY A 12 0.76 6.66 -14.05
N TYR A 13 1.61 5.92 -14.77
CA TYR A 13 1.69 4.47 -14.64
C TYR A 13 2.11 4.03 -13.24
N PHE A 14 3.08 4.71 -12.64
CA PHE A 14 3.51 4.40 -11.28
C PHE A 14 2.39 4.63 -10.26
N ARG A 15 1.62 5.73 -10.38
CA ARG A 15 0.45 5.97 -9.51
C ARG A 15 -0.55 4.82 -9.61
N GLU A 16 -0.91 4.39 -10.82
CA GLU A 16 -1.87 3.28 -11.01
C GLU A 16 -1.31 1.95 -10.48
N ALA A 17 -0.02 1.68 -10.69
CA ALA A 17 0.63 0.51 -10.13
C ALA A 17 0.60 0.53 -8.60
N LEU A 18 0.83 1.68 -7.98
CA LEU A 18 0.79 1.84 -6.52
C LEU A 18 -0.62 1.67 -5.95
N ILE A 19 -1.65 2.20 -6.62
CA ILE A 19 -3.06 1.98 -6.23
C ILE A 19 -3.40 0.50 -6.26
N ASN A 20 -3.03 -0.19 -7.33
CA ASN A 20 -3.27 -1.62 -7.48
C ASN A 20 -2.49 -2.46 -6.45
N PHE A 21 -1.24 -2.09 -6.19
CA PHE A 21 -0.43 -2.71 -5.14
C PHE A 21 -1.10 -2.54 -3.77
N ASN A 22 -1.47 -1.32 -3.38
CA ASN A 22 -2.10 -1.04 -2.09
C ASN A 22 -3.42 -1.80 -1.94
N THR A 23 -4.20 -1.92 -3.01
CA THR A 23 -5.46 -2.69 -3.02
C THR A 23 -5.19 -4.17 -2.74
N ARG A 24 -4.25 -4.77 -3.47
CA ARG A 24 -3.88 -6.18 -3.28
C ARG A 24 -3.31 -6.43 -1.89
N LEU A 25 -2.44 -5.54 -1.41
CA LEU A 25 -1.84 -5.64 -0.10
C LEU A 25 -2.88 -5.65 1.01
N LYS A 26 -3.86 -4.74 0.91
CA LYS A 26 -4.99 -4.68 1.86
C LYS A 26 -5.77 -5.99 1.86
N SER A 27 -6.13 -6.51 0.68
CA SER A 27 -6.85 -7.79 0.59
C SER A 27 -6.05 -8.94 1.19
N SER A 28 -4.75 -9.05 0.88
CA SER A 28 -3.89 -10.11 1.44
C SER A 28 -3.74 -10.01 2.96
N MET A 29 -3.63 -8.80 3.52
CA MET A 29 -3.60 -8.62 4.97
C MET A 29 -4.92 -9.03 5.63
N GLN A 30 -6.06 -8.67 5.03
CA GLN A 30 -7.39 -9.07 5.52
C GLN A 30 -7.60 -10.58 5.48
N GLU A 31 -7.15 -11.26 4.42
CA GLU A 31 -7.20 -12.72 4.32
C GLU A 31 -6.34 -13.37 5.41
N MET A 32 -5.14 -12.83 5.63
CA MET A 32 -4.22 -13.33 6.65
C MET A 32 -4.79 -13.13 8.08
N GLU A 33 -5.41 -11.98 8.36
CA GLU A 33 -6.12 -11.71 9.61
C GLU A 33 -7.27 -12.69 9.85
N GLN A 34 -8.10 -12.95 8.83
CA GLN A 34 -9.18 -13.94 8.93
C GLN A 34 -8.65 -15.34 9.25
N HIS A 35 -7.56 -15.76 8.60
CA HIS A 35 -6.94 -17.05 8.87
C HIS A 35 -6.31 -17.10 10.27
N HIS A 36 -5.67 -16.02 10.70
CA HIS A 36 -5.16 -15.89 12.07
C HIS A 36 -6.30 -16.05 13.10
N GLU A 37 -7.38 -15.31 12.95
CA GLU A 37 -8.55 -15.35 13.83
C GLU A 37 -9.23 -16.72 13.85
N ALA A 38 -9.28 -17.43 12.72
CA ALA A 38 -9.85 -18.77 12.64
C ALA A 38 -9.01 -19.82 13.38
N VAL A 39 -7.68 -19.71 13.35
CA VAL A 39 -6.76 -20.69 13.94
C VAL A 39 -6.47 -20.38 15.41
N SER A 40 -6.42 -19.09 15.77
CA SER A 40 -6.03 -18.60 17.10
C SER A 40 -6.76 -19.27 18.28
N PRO A 41 -8.08 -19.55 18.25
CA PRO A 41 -8.76 -20.23 19.36
C PRO A 41 -8.31 -21.68 19.58
N HIS A 42 -7.85 -22.34 18.53
CA HIS A 42 -7.49 -23.76 18.51
C HIS A 42 -6.00 -24.01 18.71
N TRP A 43 -5.17 -22.97 18.56
CA TRP A 43 -3.72 -23.06 18.68
C TRP A 43 -3.28 -22.60 20.07
N GLN A 44 -2.82 -23.52 20.93
CA GLN A 44 -2.45 -23.21 22.33
C GLN A 44 -1.08 -23.76 22.74
N ASP A 45 -0.23 -24.12 21.76
CA ASP A 45 1.09 -24.66 22.04
C ASP A 45 2.16 -23.57 22.23
N GLU A 46 3.39 -23.99 22.48
CA GLU A 46 4.53 -23.07 22.65
C GLU A 46 4.93 -22.35 21.35
N MET A 47 4.65 -22.92 20.18
CA MET A 47 4.95 -22.31 18.88
C MET A 47 4.08 -21.07 18.63
N ARG A 48 2.89 -21.01 19.22
CA ARG A 48 2.04 -19.81 19.19
C ARG A 48 2.75 -18.57 19.73
N ARG A 49 3.50 -18.70 20.83
CA ARG A 49 4.21 -17.54 21.42
C ARG A 49 5.22 -16.94 20.46
N HIS A 50 5.91 -17.78 19.68
CA HIS A 50 6.86 -17.32 18.67
C HIS A 50 6.17 -16.68 17.47
N TYR A 51 5.05 -17.25 17.04
CA TYR A 51 4.21 -16.68 15.99
C TYR A 51 3.65 -15.31 16.39
N ASP A 52 3.04 -15.19 17.58
CA ASP A 52 2.43 -13.95 18.06
C ASP A 52 3.45 -12.81 18.17
N ALA A 53 4.70 -13.13 18.52
CA ALA A 53 5.81 -12.18 18.55
C ALA A 53 6.18 -11.61 17.17
N GLN A 54 5.88 -12.33 16.08
CA GLN A 54 6.07 -11.87 14.70
C GLN A 54 4.80 -11.26 14.11
N TRP A 55 3.64 -11.78 14.51
CA TRP A 55 2.33 -11.34 14.05
C TRP A 55 2.05 -9.89 14.43
N GLN A 56 2.20 -9.55 15.72
CA GLN A 56 1.82 -8.21 16.21
C GLN A 56 2.60 -7.08 15.51
N PRO A 57 3.95 -7.14 15.38
CA PRO A 57 4.68 -6.11 14.67
C PRO A 57 4.29 -6.00 13.20
N LEU A 58 4.05 -7.13 12.53
CA LEU A 58 3.60 -7.13 11.13
C LEU A 58 2.24 -6.45 11.01
N HIS A 59 1.27 -6.85 11.83
CA HIS A 59 -0.08 -6.30 11.83
C HIS A 59 -0.05 -4.78 12.06
N ASP A 60 0.72 -4.29 13.02
CA ASP A 60 0.78 -2.87 13.35
C ASP A 60 1.42 -2.04 12.22
N VAL A 61 2.54 -2.52 11.67
CA VAL A 61 3.24 -1.85 10.55
C VAL A 61 2.35 -1.80 9.31
N MET A 62 1.72 -2.93 8.98
CA MET A 62 0.88 -3.04 7.79
C MET A 62 -0.41 -2.25 7.94
N GLY A 63 -1.01 -2.23 9.13
CA GLY A 63 -2.16 -1.40 9.46
C GLY A 63 -1.86 0.09 9.24
N ASN A 64 -0.73 0.58 9.76
CA ASN A 64 -0.31 1.96 9.54
C ASN A 64 -0.04 2.27 8.05
N TYR A 65 0.63 1.35 7.33
CA TYR A 65 0.88 1.53 5.90
C TYR A 65 -0.44 1.61 5.11
N ILE A 66 -1.35 0.65 5.30
CA ILE A 66 -2.61 0.55 4.58
C ILE A 66 -3.52 1.75 4.87
N MET A 67 -3.61 2.18 6.13
CA MET A 67 -4.52 3.25 6.53
C MET A 67 -3.98 4.65 6.21
N ARG A 68 -2.66 4.84 6.22
CA ARG A 68 -2.06 6.17 6.18
C ARG A 68 -1.02 6.32 5.07
N GLU A 69 0.04 5.53 5.08
CA GLU A 69 1.20 5.79 4.22
C GLU A 69 0.91 5.54 2.74
N GLY A 70 0.32 4.39 2.42
CA GLY A 70 -0.06 4.02 1.05
C GLY A 70 -0.98 5.07 0.40
N PRO A 71 -2.10 5.47 1.03
CA PRO A 71 -2.96 6.54 0.54
C PRO A 71 -2.22 7.88 0.38
N ASN A 72 -1.41 8.28 1.36
CA ASN A 72 -0.67 9.55 1.31
C ASN A 72 0.32 9.60 0.15
N TYR A 73 0.97 8.47 -0.20
CA TYR A 73 1.86 8.41 -1.35
C TYR A 73 1.10 8.56 -2.68
N VAL A 74 -0.08 7.96 -2.80
CA VAL A 74 -0.96 8.12 -3.97
C VAL A 74 -1.43 9.56 -4.11
N GLU A 75 -1.83 10.20 -3.00
CA GLU A 75 -2.23 11.60 -2.98
C GLU A 75 -1.08 12.51 -3.43
N PHE A 76 0.11 12.31 -2.87
CA PHE A 76 1.30 13.05 -3.24
C PHE A 76 1.63 12.94 -4.75
N LEU A 77 1.54 11.75 -5.33
CA LEU A 77 1.72 11.55 -6.76
C LEU A 77 0.63 12.24 -7.58
N SER A 78 -0.60 12.25 -7.09
CA SER A 78 -1.74 12.90 -7.76
C SER A 78 -1.56 14.41 -7.82
N ILE A 79 -1.12 15.04 -6.72
CA ILE A 79 -0.80 16.46 -6.66
C ILE A 79 0.32 16.80 -7.66
N LYS A 80 1.39 16.01 -7.70
CA LYS A 80 2.50 16.22 -8.63
C LYS A 80 2.08 16.04 -10.08
N LEU A 81 1.26 15.03 -10.39
CA LEU A 81 0.75 14.80 -11.74
C LEU A 81 -0.09 16.00 -12.22
N TYR A 82 -0.97 16.51 -11.35
CA TYR A 82 -1.76 17.69 -11.65
C TYR A 82 -0.89 18.92 -11.96
N ALA A 83 0.15 19.16 -11.16
CA ALA A 83 1.09 20.26 -11.39
C ALA A 83 1.86 20.12 -12.72
N LEU A 84 2.32 18.91 -13.05
CA LEU A 84 2.99 18.61 -14.32
C LEU A 84 2.05 18.76 -15.52
N GLU A 85 0.81 18.28 -15.42
CA GLU A 85 -0.20 18.43 -16.47
C GLU A 85 -0.44 19.91 -16.78
N ARG A 86 -0.59 20.73 -15.75
CA ARG A 86 -0.77 22.18 -15.90
C ARG A 86 0.44 22.83 -16.57
N TYR A 87 1.65 22.47 -16.15
CA TYR A 87 2.89 22.99 -16.74
C TYR A 87 3.00 22.64 -18.24
N LEU A 88 2.75 21.37 -18.60
CA LEU A 88 2.86 20.88 -19.97
C LEU A 88 1.82 21.49 -20.90
N ARG A 89 0.63 21.80 -20.39
CA ARG A 89 -0.47 22.42 -21.15
C ARG A 89 -0.46 23.95 -21.12
N GLY A 90 0.59 24.56 -20.57
CA GLY A 90 0.77 26.02 -20.54
C GLY A 90 -0.29 26.75 -19.71
N GLY A 91 -0.71 26.15 -18.58
CA GLY A 91 -1.72 26.75 -17.70
C GLY A 91 -1.24 27.90 -16.84
#